data_AF-A0A1I5NZH8-F1
#
_entry.id   AF-A0A1I5NZH8-F1
#
_cell.length_a   1.000
_cell.length_b   1.000
_cell.length_c   1.000
_cell.angle_alpha   90.00
_cell.angle_beta   90.00
_cell.angle_gamma   90.00
#
_symmetry.space_group_name_H-M   'P 1'
#
loop_
_entity.id
_entity.type
_entity.pdbx_description
1 polymer ?
#
loop_
_entity_poly.entity_id
_entity_poly.type
_entity_poly.pdbx_seq_one_letter_code
_entity_poly.pdbx_strand_id
1 'polypeptide(L)'
;MIETPSRKRQLALIAGILLLAWLWAAINPLSREDWLLENLLVFFFAGLLLATYRRFAFSLTAYWLFALFLGMHLYGSHYTYSETPLGYWFQEAFALGRNHYDRLVHFSFGLLLVYPLRELLQRSAGLSGRWLAILSLAVVMAMSAFYEQVEMLAALLVSPELGSAFLGTQGDEWDAQKDSGLAMLGALSMLLLLALGKSHNPASLR
;
A
#
# COMPACT_ATOMS: atom_id res chain seq x y z
N MET A 1 2.27 23.44 25.68
CA MET A 1 2.74 22.08 25.31
C MET A 1 1.50 21.28 24.95
N ILE A 2 1.32 20.93 23.68
CA ILE A 2 0.24 20.04 23.26
C ILE A 2 0.66 18.63 23.70
N GLU A 3 -0.03 18.05 24.69
CA GLU A 3 0.22 16.68 25.11
C GLU A 3 0.01 15.73 23.92
N THR A 4 1.02 14.96 23.58
CA THR A 4 0.90 13.94 22.55
C THR A 4 -0.04 12.83 23.04
N PRO A 5 -1.03 12.39 22.24
CA PRO A 5 -1.95 11.35 22.68
C PRO A 5 -1.19 10.06 22.98
N SER A 6 -1.58 9.34 24.04
CA SER A 6 -1.00 8.03 24.37
C SER A 6 -1.14 7.04 23.21
N ARG A 7 -0.22 6.07 23.08
CA ARG A 7 -0.21 5.07 22.00
C ARG A 7 -1.58 4.41 21.77
N LYS A 8 -2.28 4.04 22.85
CA LYS A 8 -3.63 3.45 22.77
C LYS A 8 -4.63 4.38 22.10
N ARG A 9 -4.62 5.68 22.46
CA ARG A 9 -5.50 6.69 21.85
C ARG A 9 -5.19 6.87 20.36
N GLN A 10 -3.90 6.89 19.98
CA GLN A 10 -3.52 7.00 18.57
C GLN A 10 -3.93 5.77 17.75
N LEU A 11 -3.73 4.56 18.29
CA LEU A 11 -4.19 3.34 17.61
C LEU A 11 -5.71 3.31 17.45
N ALA A 12 -6.46 3.73 18.48
CA ALA A 12 -7.91 3.85 18.40
C ALA A 12 -8.34 4.89 17.37
N LEU A 13 -7.64 6.02 17.28
CA LEU A 13 -7.87 7.04 16.26
C LEU A 13 -7.64 6.50 14.85
N ILE A 14 -6.50 5.82 14.62
CA ILE A 14 -6.19 5.20 13.32
C ILE A 14 -7.28 4.20 12.93
N ALA A 15 -7.65 3.30 13.86
CA ALA A 15 -8.71 2.32 13.60
C ALA A 15 -10.06 2.99 13.32
N GLY A 16 -10.40 4.06 14.05
CA GLY A 16 -11.62 4.83 13.81
C GLY A 16 -11.64 5.50 12.44
N ILE A 17 -10.54 6.11 12.02
CA ILE A 17 -10.40 6.73 10.69
C ILE A 17 -10.58 5.66 9.60
N LEU A 18 -9.90 4.53 9.72
CA LEU A 18 -10.00 3.44 8.75
C LEU A 18 -11.41 2.83 8.71
N LEU A 19 -12.07 2.68 9.85
CA LEU A 19 -13.44 2.20 9.89
C LEU A 19 -14.40 3.16 9.18
N LEU A 20 -14.26 4.47 9.40
CA LEU A 20 -15.08 5.47 8.72
C LEU A 20 -14.81 5.50 7.21
N ALA A 21 -13.55 5.42 6.81
CA ALA A 21 -13.17 5.35 5.40
C ALA A 21 -13.72 4.08 4.73
N TRP A 22 -13.66 2.94 5.42
CA TRP A 22 -14.19 1.67 4.92
C TRP A 22 -15.72 1.72 4.79
N LEU A 23 -16.41 2.27 5.80
CA LEU A 23 -17.87 2.45 5.75
C LEU A 23 -18.28 3.33 4.59
N TRP A 24 -17.56 4.44 4.35
CA TRP A 24 -17.79 5.28 3.18
C TRP A 24 -17.56 4.51 1.87
N ALA A 25 -16.43 3.81 1.74
CA ALA A 25 -16.09 3.07 0.53
C ALA A 25 -17.11 1.97 0.21
N ALA A 26 -17.68 1.33 1.25
CA ALA A 26 -18.69 0.29 1.12
C ALA A 26 -20.10 0.81 0.76
N ILE A 27 -20.37 2.10 0.94
CA ILE A 27 -21.67 2.69 0.59
C ILE A 27 -21.67 3.01 -0.91
N ASN A 28 -22.44 2.22 -1.66
CA ASN A 28 -22.66 2.41 -3.10
C ASN A 28 -21.36 2.54 -3.92
N PRO A 29 -20.43 1.55 -3.85
CA PRO A 29 -19.26 1.54 -4.74
C PRO A 29 -19.70 1.39 -6.20
N LEU A 30 -18.85 1.85 -7.12
CA LEU A 30 -19.13 1.84 -8.56
C LEU A 30 -19.45 0.42 -9.07
N SER A 31 -18.68 -0.57 -8.60
CA SER A 31 -18.95 -1.99 -8.79
C SER A 31 -18.83 -2.74 -7.47
N ARG A 32 -19.90 -3.38 -7.03
CA ARG A 32 -19.92 -4.15 -5.76
C ARG A 32 -19.08 -5.41 -5.82
N GLU A 33 -19.03 -6.05 -6.98
CA GLU A 33 -18.26 -7.28 -7.19
C GLU A 33 -16.76 -6.98 -7.19
N ASP A 34 -16.36 -5.93 -7.92
CA ASP A 34 -14.99 -5.43 -7.95
C ASP A 34 -14.53 -4.95 -6.57
N TRP A 35 -15.35 -4.13 -5.90
CA TRP A 35 -15.09 -3.69 -4.53
C TRP A 35 -14.83 -4.86 -3.57
N LEU A 36 -15.63 -5.94 -3.67
CA LEU A 36 -15.44 -7.12 -2.83
C LEU A 36 -14.11 -7.80 -3.16
N LEU A 37 -13.81 -8.00 -4.45
CA LEU A 37 -12.60 -8.66 -4.93
C LEU A 37 -11.33 -7.95 -4.45
N GLU A 38 -11.29 -6.63 -4.61
CA GLU A 38 -10.25 -5.72 -4.11
C GLU A 38 -10.01 -5.86 -2.60
N ASN A 39 -11.10 -5.93 -1.82
CA ASN A 39 -11.02 -5.94 -0.36
C ASN A 39 -10.71 -7.32 0.26
N LEU A 40 -10.71 -8.42 -0.52
CA LEU A 40 -10.44 -9.77 0.01
C LEU A 40 -9.06 -9.86 0.69
N LEU A 41 -8.01 -9.33 0.03
CA LEU A 41 -6.66 -9.34 0.58
C LEU A 41 -6.54 -8.38 1.78
N VAL A 42 -7.26 -7.27 1.77
CA VAL A 42 -7.30 -6.35 2.91
C VAL A 42 -7.85 -7.05 4.15
N PHE A 43 -8.95 -7.80 4.03
CA PHE A 43 -9.49 -8.57 5.15
C PHE A 43 -8.50 -9.60 5.67
N PHE A 44 -7.81 -10.30 4.77
CA PHE A 44 -6.77 -11.26 5.14
C PHE A 44 -5.62 -10.60 5.92
N PHE A 45 -5.03 -9.53 5.39
CA PHE A 45 -3.89 -8.85 6.03
C PHE A 45 -4.29 -8.10 7.31
N ALA A 46 -5.49 -7.51 7.36
CA ALA A 46 -6.03 -6.92 8.59
C ALA A 46 -6.21 -7.99 9.68
N GLY A 47 -6.77 -9.15 9.33
CA GLY A 47 -6.87 -10.30 10.22
C GLY A 47 -5.50 -10.77 10.72
N LEU A 48 -4.51 -10.85 9.82
CA LEU A 48 -3.13 -11.21 10.18
C LEU A 48 -2.50 -10.22 11.15
N LEU A 49 -2.67 -8.90 10.93
CA LEU A 49 -2.17 -7.86 11.83
C LEU A 49 -2.81 -7.96 13.22
N LEU A 50 -4.12 -8.19 13.30
CA LEU A 50 -4.83 -8.37 14.57
C LEU A 50 -4.36 -9.63 15.30
N ALA A 51 -4.24 -10.75 14.59
CA ALA A 51 -3.82 -12.03 15.16
C ALA A 51 -2.37 -11.99 15.68
N THR A 52 -1.50 -11.23 15.01
CA THR A 52 -0.07 -11.13 15.36
C THR A 52 0.24 -9.99 16.33
N TYR A 53 -0.69 -9.08 16.60
CA TYR A 53 -0.46 -7.87 17.41
C TYR A 53 0.19 -8.14 18.77
N ARG A 54 -0.23 -9.21 19.48
CA ARG A 54 0.34 -9.55 20.79
C ARG A 54 1.76 -10.11 20.73
N ARG A 55 2.17 -10.66 19.59
CA ARG A 55 3.52 -11.20 19.36
C ARG A 55 4.45 -10.13 18.79
N PHE A 56 3.93 -9.36 17.84
CA PHE A 56 4.66 -8.28 17.18
C PHE A 56 3.73 -7.10 16.98
N ALA A 57 4.04 -5.99 17.65
CA ALA A 57 3.34 -4.73 17.44
C ALA A 57 4.29 -3.74 16.75
N PHE A 58 3.84 -3.20 15.62
CA PHE A 58 4.58 -2.19 14.86
C PHE A 58 4.65 -0.84 15.62
N SER A 59 5.56 0.03 15.18
CA SER A 59 5.62 1.41 15.61
C SER A 59 4.36 2.19 15.21
N LEU A 60 4.09 3.30 15.91
CA LEU A 60 2.97 4.19 15.54
C LEU A 60 3.14 4.75 14.13
N THR A 61 4.37 5.06 13.72
CA THR A 61 4.68 5.50 12.35
C THR A 61 4.25 4.45 11.34
N ALA A 62 4.63 3.19 11.55
CA ALA A 62 4.20 2.09 10.69
C ALA A 62 2.67 1.96 10.60
N TYR A 63 1.94 2.10 11.71
CA TYR A 63 0.48 2.08 11.68
C TYR A 63 -0.13 3.25 10.92
N TRP A 64 0.45 4.46 10.99
CA TRP A 64 0.01 5.59 10.17
C TRP A 64 0.30 5.38 8.69
N LEU A 65 1.44 4.79 8.33
CA LEU A 65 1.78 4.45 6.95
C LEU A 65 0.83 3.39 6.38
N PHE A 66 0.50 2.35 7.17
CA PHE A 66 -0.55 1.40 6.81
C PHE A 66 -1.89 2.09 6.61
N ALA A 67 -2.27 3.01 7.51
CA ALA A 67 -3.55 3.70 7.42
C ALA A 67 -3.65 4.60 6.18
N LEU A 68 -2.56 5.29 5.83
CA LEU A 68 -2.50 6.09 4.61
C LEU A 68 -2.63 5.22 3.37
N PHE A 69 -1.87 4.12 3.29
CA PHE A 69 -1.93 3.20 2.17
C PHE A 69 -3.33 2.57 2.01
N LEU A 70 -3.91 2.09 3.12
CA LEU A 70 -5.27 1.53 3.12
C LEU A 70 -6.32 2.59 2.76
N GLY A 71 -6.14 3.84 3.17
CA GLY A 71 -7.02 4.94 2.75
C GLY A 71 -7.03 5.14 1.23
N MET A 72 -5.87 5.04 0.58
CA MET A 72 -5.77 5.09 -0.88
C MET A 72 -6.48 3.88 -1.51
N HIS A 73 -6.21 2.67 -1.03
CA HIS A 73 -6.88 1.47 -1.54
C HIS A 73 -8.42 1.52 -1.40
N LEU A 74 -8.93 2.01 -0.27
CA LEU A 74 -10.38 2.15 -0.06
C LEU A 74 -11.01 3.17 -1.01
N TYR A 75 -10.28 4.25 -1.34
CA TYR A 75 -10.71 5.19 -2.36
C TYR A 75 -10.72 4.55 -3.75
N GLY A 76 -9.66 3.81 -4.12
CA GLY A 76 -9.58 3.08 -5.38
C GLY A 76 -10.71 2.07 -5.56
N SER A 77 -10.87 1.17 -4.58
CA SER A 77 -11.91 0.12 -4.61
C SER A 77 -13.34 0.66 -4.58
N HIS A 78 -13.59 1.84 -3.99
CA HIS A 78 -14.92 2.47 -4.05
C HIS A 78 -15.29 2.85 -5.48
N TYR A 79 -14.34 3.40 -6.24
CA TYR A 79 -14.59 3.89 -7.60
C TYR A 79 -14.26 2.86 -8.68
N THR A 80 -13.68 1.71 -8.36
CA THR A 80 -12.87 0.91 -9.29
C THR A 80 -11.61 1.67 -9.73
N TYR A 81 -10.46 1.01 -9.67
CA TYR A 81 -9.15 1.67 -9.83
C TYR A 81 -8.99 2.40 -11.17
N SER A 82 -9.62 1.90 -12.24
CA SER A 82 -9.60 2.53 -13.57
C SER A 82 -10.49 3.77 -13.70
N GLU A 83 -11.41 3.98 -12.77
CA GLU A 83 -12.49 4.97 -12.89
C GLU A 83 -12.44 6.02 -11.76
N THR A 84 -11.30 6.11 -11.05
CA THR A 84 -11.20 7.05 -9.93
C THR A 84 -11.18 8.52 -10.39
N PRO A 85 -11.89 9.43 -9.71
CA PRO A 85 -11.86 10.85 -10.04
C PRO A 85 -10.45 11.48 -10.00
N LEU A 86 -9.63 11.08 -9.01
CA LEU A 86 -8.26 11.59 -8.91
C LEU A 86 -7.41 11.14 -10.10
N GLY A 87 -7.61 9.91 -10.56
CA GLY A 87 -6.92 9.39 -11.72
C GLY A 87 -7.27 10.12 -13.02
N TYR A 88 -8.55 10.47 -13.22
CA TYR A 88 -8.96 11.32 -14.34
C TYR A 88 -8.40 12.74 -14.25
N TRP A 89 -8.33 13.31 -13.04
CA TRP A 89 -7.70 14.62 -12.86
C TRP A 89 -6.22 14.59 -13.27
N PHE A 90 -5.47 13.56 -12.88
CA PHE A 90 -4.08 13.37 -13.34
C PHE A 90 -4.00 13.17 -14.85
N GLN A 91 -4.93 12.40 -15.40
CA GLN A 91 -5.00 12.16 -16.84
C GLN A 91 -5.13 13.46 -17.62
N GLU A 92 -6.05 14.34 -17.22
CA GLU A 92 -6.25 15.64 -17.86
C GLU A 92 -5.07 16.59 -17.62
N ALA A 93 -4.62 16.73 -16.37
CA ALA A 93 -3.57 17.66 -15.99
C ALA A 93 -2.23 17.40 -16.70
N PHE A 94 -1.93 16.14 -17.02
CA PHE A 94 -0.69 15.72 -17.68
C PHE A 94 -0.89 15.20 -19.11
N ALA A 95 -2.09 15.35 -19.68
CA ALA A 95 -2.46 14.85 -21.00
C ALA A 95 -2.11 13.36 -21.22
N LEU A 96 -2.39 12.53 -20.22
CA LEU A 96 -2.10 11.10 -20.24
C LEU A 96 -3.16 10.34 -21.03
N GLY A 97 -2.78 9.18 -21.56
CA GLY A 97 -3.69 8.35 -22.36
C GLY A 97 -4.74 7.59 -21.55
N ARG A 98 -4.58 7.48 -20.23
CA ARG A 98 -5.47 6.70 -19.36
C ARG A 98 -5.48 7.19 -17.91
N ASN A 99 -6.39 6.64 -17.11
CA ASN A 99 -6.42 6.83 -15.67
C ASN A 99 -5.22 6.08 -15.04
N HIS A 100 -4.38 6.79 -14.28
CA HIS A 100 -3.17 6.26 -13.66
C HIS A 100 -3.25 6.21 -12.13
N TYR A 101 -4.45 6.08 -11.56
CA TYR A 101 -4.59 5.96 -10.11
C TYR A 101 -3.92 4.70 -9.57
N ASP A 102 -4.03 3.59 -10.28
CA ASP A 102 -3.39 2.34 -9.89
C ASP A 102 -1.86 2.48 -9.75
N ARG A 103 -1.22 3.05 -10.76
CA ARG A 103 0.21 3.43 -10.73
C ARG A 103 0.60 4.26 -9.50
N LEU A 104 -0.25 5.19 -9.09
CA LEU A 104 -0.01 6.00 -7.89
C LEU A 104 -0.08 5.14 -6.63
N VAL A 105 -1.02 4.19 -6.56
CA VAL A 105 -1.14 3.24 -5.44
C VAL A 105 0.06 2.30 -5.41
N HIS A 106 0.52 1.76 -6.53
CA HIS A 106 1.72 0.91 -6.58
C HIS A 106 2.99 1.65 -6.15
N PHE A 107 3.19 2.88 -6.61
CA PHE A 107 4.28 3.72 -6.08
C PHE A 107 4.15 3.91 -4.56
N SER A 108 2.94 4.19 -4.09
CA SER A 108 2.67 4.41 -2.66
C SER A 108 2.82 3.13 -1.83
N PHE A 109 2.52 1.95 -2.37
CA PHE A 109 2.78 0.66 -1.74
C PHE A 109 4.26 0.54 -1.40
N GLY A 110 5.14 0.77 -2.38
CA GLY A 110 6.58 0.75 -2.14
C GLY A 110 7.02 1.80 -1.14
N LEU A 111 6.59 3.05 -1.33
CA LEU A 111 6.98 4.18 -0.49
C LEU A 111 6.57 4.00 0.97
N LEU A 112 5.33 3.59 1.20
CA LEU A 112 4.73 3.55 2.54
C LEU A 112 5.03 2.23 3.26
N LEU A 113 5.08 1.10 2.53
CA LEU A 113 5.18 -0.22 3.17
C LEU A 113 6.61 -0.74 3.32
N VAL A 114 7.60 -0.18 2.62
CA VAL A 114 9.00 -0.56 2.87
C VAL A 114 9.44 -0.24 4.29
N TYR A 115 8.90 0.82 4.92
CA TYR A 115 9.21 1.18 6.30
C TYR A 115 8.76 0.12 7.32
N PRO A 116 7.46 -0.26 7.41
CA PRO A 116 7.03 -1.31 8.31
C PRO A 116 7.68 -2.66 8.00
N LEU A 117 7.88 -3.00 6.72
CA LEU A 117 8.61 -4.21 6.35
C LEU A 117 10.04 -4.20 6.87
N ARG A 118 10.74 -3.08 6.73
CA ARG A 118 12.08 -2.88 7.30
C ARG A 118 12.06 -3.02 8.83
N GLU A 119 11.04 -2.49 9.50
CA GLU A 119 10.86 -2.64 10.94
C GLU A 119 10.68 -4.12 11.34
N LEU A 120 9.86 -4.87 10.58
CA LEU A 120 9.63 -6.31 10.80
C LEU A 120 10.93 -7.11 10.64
N LEU A 121 11.65 -6.89 9.53
CA LEU A 121 12.91 -7.56 9.22
C LEU A 121 14.00 -7.23 10.25
N GLN A 122 14.09 -5.97 10.68
CA GLN A 122 15.04 -5.54 11.69
C GLN A 122 14.77 -6.20 13.05
N ARG A 123 13.52 -6.19 13.52
CA ARG A 123 13.14 -6.63 14.87
C ARG A 123 12.94 -8.14 14.98
N SER A 124 12.58 -8.81 13.89
CA SER A 124 12.27 -10.26 13.91
C SER A 124 13.42 -11.12 13.38
N ALA A 125 14.19 -10.61 12.41
CA ALA A 125 15.31 -11.34 11.80
C ALA A 125 16.69 -10.76 12.15
N GLY A 126 16.76 -9.69 12.97
CA GLY A 126 18.02 -9.09 13.41
C GLY A 126 18.82 -8.40 12.30
N LEU A 127 18.19 -8.14 11.15
CA LEU A 127 18.87 -7.53 10.00
C LEU A 127 19.22 -6.06 10.29
N SER A 128 20.37 -5.61 9.78
CA SER A 128 20.83 -4.22 9.97
C SER A 128 21.62 -3.69 8.76
N GLY A 129 21.95 -2.39 8.80
CA GLY A 129 22.80 -1.73 7.80
C GLY A 129 22.31 -1.90 6.35
N ARG A 130 23.25 -2.18 5.45
CA ARG A 130 23.00 -2.34 4.01
C ARG A 130 22.09 -3.54 3.69
N TRP A 131 22.25 -4.64 4.42
CA TRP A 131 21.48 -5.87 4.18
C TRP A 131 20.02 -5.71 4.52
N LEU A 132 19.72 -4.95 5.57
CA LEU A 132 18.34 -4.59 5.88
C LEU A 132 17.70 -3.76 4.75
N ALA A 133 18.42 -2.81 4.14
CA ALA A 133 17.91 -2.04 3.01
C ALA A 133 17.68 -2.91 1.76
N ILE A 134 18.68 -3.73 1.39
CA ILE A 134 18.61 -4.64 0.24
C ILE A 134 17.45 -5.62 0.38
N LEU A 135 17.34 -6.29 1.54
CA LEU A 135 16.29 -7.27 1.76
C LEU A 135 14.90 -6.64 1.91
N SER A 136 14.80 -5.42 2.45
CA SER A 136 13.52 -4.70 2.46
C SER A 136 13.05 -4.39 1.03
N LEU A 137 13.95 -3.89 0.18
CA LEU A 137 13.65 -3.64 -1.23
C LEU A 137 13.27 -4.93 -1.96
N ALA A 138 14.06 -5.99 -1.81
CA ALA A 138 13.81 -7.28 -2.45
C ALA A 138 12.46 -7.87 -2.05
N VAL A 139 12.07 -7.77 -0.77
CA VAL A 139 10.76 -8.26 -0.32
C VAL A 139 9.62 -7.37 -0.83
N VAL A 140 9.77 -6.04 -0.92
CA VAL A 140 8.74 -5.21 -1.59
C VAL A 140 8.54 -5.64 -3.04
N MET A 141 9.64 -5.80 -3.78
CA MET A 141 9.54 -6.22 -5.19
C MET A 141 8.92 -7.62 -5.34
N ALA A 142 9.29 -8.56 -4.47
CA ALA A 142 8.71 -9.89 -4.45
C ALA A 142 7.21 -9.86 -4.11
N MET A 143 6.79 -9.03 -3.15
CA MET A 143 5.38 -8.85 -2.81
C MET A 143 4.59 -8.20 -3.95
N SER A 144 5.16 -7.19 -4.62
CA SER A 144 4.54 -6.54 -5.78
C SER A 144 4.33 -7.55 -6.91
N ALA A 145 5.40 -8.26 -7.31
CA ALA A 145 5.29 -9.28 -8.34
C ALA A 145 4.32 -10.41 -7.96
N PHE A 146 4.31 -10.82 -6.69
CA PHE A 146 3.36 -11.82 -6.22
C PHE A 146 1.90 -11.33 -6.30
N TYR A 147 1.66 -10.04 -6.01
CA TYR A 147 0.34 -9.44 -6.12
C TYR A 147 -0.17 -9.45 -7.57
N GLU A 148 0.66 -9.07 -8.56
CA GLU A 148 0.31 -9.18 -9.99
C GLU A 148 -0.08 -10.61 -10.39
N GLN A 149 0.61 -11.62 -9.83
CA GLN A 149 0.26 -13.02 -10.07
C GLN A 149 -1.10 -13.38 -9.43
N VAL A 150 -1.42 -12.82 -8.27
CA VAL A 150 -2.74 -13.01 -7.64
C VAL A 150 -3.82 -12.36 -8.48
N GLU A 151 -3.58 -11.17 -9.03
CA GLU A 151 -4.55 -10.48 -9.88
C GLU A 151 -4.83 -11.22 -11.17
N MET A 152 -3.77 -11.68 -11.85
CA MET A 152 -3.90 -12.56 -13.00
C MET A 152 -4.75 -13.80 -12.66
N LEU A 153 -4.47 -14.47 -11.53
CA LEU A 153 -5.23 -15.64 -11.12
C LEU A 153 -6.70 -15.31 -10.80
N ALA A 154 -6.98 -14.20 -10.14
CA ALA A 154 -8.34 -13.76 -9.86
C ALA A 154 -9.10 -13.45 -11.16
N ALA A 155 -8.48 -12.75 -12.10
CA ALA A 155 -9.06 -12.43 -13.40
C ALA A 155 -9.42 -13.67 -14.23
N LEU A 156 -8.65 -14.76 -14.08
CA LEU A 156 -8.94 -16.06 -14.72
C LEU A 156 -10.13 -16.81 -14.10
N LEU A 157 -10.55 -16.45 -12.88
CA LEU A 157 -11.61 -17.15 -12.14
C LEU A 157 -12.97 -16.43 -12.21
N VAL A 158 -12.98 -15.16 -12.63
CA VAL A 158 -14.19 -14.34 -12.73
C VAL A 158 -14.63 -14.18 -14.19
N SER A 159 -15.78 -13.52 -14.42
CA SER A 159 -16.21 -13.17 -15.78
C SER A 159 -15.18 -12.27 -16.47
N PRO A 160 -15.00 -12.37 -17.81
CA PRO A 160 -14.05 -11.54 -18.55
C PRO A 160 -14.18 -10.03 -18.29
N GLU A 161 -15.41 -9.53 -18.15
CA GLU A 161 -15.71 -8.13 -17.88
C GLU A 161 -15.19 -7.70 -16.50
N LEU A 162 -15.51 -8.48 -15.46
CA LEU A 162 -15.03 -8.24 -14.09
C LEU A 162 -13.50 -8.39 -14.00
N GLY A 163 -12.92 -9.39 -14.66
CA GLY A 163 -11.47 -9.61 -14.68
C GLY A 163 -10.72 -8.46 -15.34
N SER A 164 -11.24 -7.93 -16.45
CA SER A 164 -10.65 -6.75 -17.11
C SER A 164 -10.79 -5.48 -16.27
N ALA A 165 -11.89 -5.32 -15.52
CA ALA A 165 -12.08 -4.18 -14.63
C ALA A 165 -11.10 -4.24 -13.44
N PHE A 166 -10.96 -5.42 -12.83
CA PHE A 166 -10.07 -5.67 -11.70
C PHE A 166 -8.59 -5.51 -12.08
N LEU A 167 -8.16 -6.08 -13.22
CA LEU A 167 -6.78 -5.91 -13.68
C LEU A 167 -6.44 -4.45 -14.04
N GLY A 168 -7.43 -3.62 -14.38
CA GLY A 168 -7.22 -2.19 -14.61
C GLY A 168 -6.26 -1.79 -15.75
N THR A 169 -5.89 -2.72 -16.64
CA THR A 169 -4.83 -2.51 -17.65
C THR A 169 -5.12 -1.38 -18.62
N GLN A 170 -6.40 -1.12 -18.91
CA GLN A 170 -6.84 -0.07 -19.82
C GLN A 170 -6.12 -0.13 -21.19
N GLY A 171 -5.81 -1.35 -21.65
CA GLY A 171 -5.10 -1.61 -22.90
C GLY A 171 -3.57 -1.52 -22.83
N ASP A 172 -2.99 -1.36 -21.64
CA ASP A 172 -1.55 -1.41 -21.43
C ASP A 172 -1.07 -2.87 -21.25
N GLU A 173 -0.36 -3.42 -22.24
CA GLU A 173 0.18 -4.78 -22.17
C GLU A 173 1.32 -4.94 -21.14
N TRP A 174 1.92 -3.82 -20.70
CA TRP A 174 3.04 -3.78 -19.76
C TRP A 174 2.64 -3.28 -18.37
N ASP A 175 1.35 -3.34 -18.05
CA ASP A 175 0.78 -2.78 -16.82
C ASP A 175 1.49 -3.31 -15.58
N ALA A 176 1.38 -4.62 -15.33
CA ALA A 176 2.01 -5.32 -14.21
C ALA A 176 3.51 -5.02 -14.04
N GLN A 177 4.27 -4.91 -15.13
CA GLN A 177 5.70 -4.60 -15.06
C GLN A 177 5.95 -3.14 -14.68
N LYS A 178 5.13 -2.20 -15.17
CA LYS A 178 5.21 -0.78 -14.82
C LYS A 178 4.79 -0.56 -13.37
N ASP A 179 3.75 -1.25 -12.92
CA ASP A 179 3.24 -1.17 -11.54
C ASP A 179 4.24 -1.75 -10.55
N SER A 180 4.82 -2.92 -10.84
CA SER A 180 5.95 -3.44 -10.09
C SER A 180 7.19 -2.52 -10.12
N GLY A 181 7.46 -1.87 -11.24
CA GLY A 181 8.52 -0.87 -11.36
C GLY A 181 8.28 0.35 -10.47
N LEU A 182 7.05 0.84 -10.39
CA LEU A 182 6.65 1.95 -9.53
C LEU A 182 6.73 1.59 -8.05
N ALA A 183 6.32 0.37 -7.67
CA ALA A 183 6.53 -0.14 -6.31
C ALA A 183 8.01 -0.16 -5.92
N MET A 184 8.90 -0.58 -6.84
CA MET A 184 10.34 -0.51 -6.61
C MET A 184 10.81 0.94 -6.41
N LEU A 185 10.39 1.88 -7.26
CA LEU A 185 10.76 3.30 -7.15
C LEU A 185 10.26 3.95 -5.86
N GLY A 186 9.05 3.63 -5.42
CA GLY A 186 8.51 4.07 -4.14
C GLY A 186 9.37 3.58 -2.98
N ALA A 187 9.72 2.29 -2.96
CA ALA A 187 10.54 1.72 -1.90
C ALA A 187 11.95 2.33 -1.87
N LEU A 188 12.58 2.51 -3.03
CA LEU A 188 13.87 3.19 -3.15
C LEU A 188 13.81 4.62 -2.59
N SER A 189 12.72 5.36 -2.88
CA SER A 189 12.53 6.72 -2.40
C SER A 189 12.47 6.79 -0.87
N MET A 190 11.68 5.92 -0.22
CA MET A 190 11.63 5.87 1.25
C MET A 190 12.96 5.42 1.86
N LEU A 191 13.63 4.43 1.27
CA LEU A 191 14.96 3.99 1.74
C LEU A 191 16.00 5.13 1.66
N LEU A 192 15.96 5.92 0.58
CA LEU A 192 16.78 7.11 0.43
C LEU A 192 16.46 8.17 1.50
N LEU A 193 15.17 8.47 1.74
CA LEU A 193 14.75 9.38 2.81
C LEU A 193 15.27 8.94 4.18
N LEU A 194 15.19 7.63 4.50
CA LEU A 194 15.72 7.09 5.74
C LEU A 194 17.25 7.17 5.83
N ALA A 195 17.97 7.01 4.71
CA ALA A 195 19.42 7.15 4.68
C ALA A 195 19.85 8.61 4.92
N LEU A 196 19.18 9.57 4.28
CA LEU A 196 19.44 11.00 4.44
C LEU A 196 19.04 11.52 5.83
N GLY A 197 17.99 10.96 6.44
CA GLY A 197 17.60 11.31 7.81
C GLY A 197 18.62 10.84 8.85
N LYS A 198 19.30 9.71 8.62
CA LYS A 198 20.36 9.21 9.52
C LYS A 198 21.64 10.03 9.42
N SER A 199 22.01 10.49 8.22
CA SER A 199 23.22 11.31 8.05
C SER A 199 23.11 12.67 8.75
N HIS A 200 21.89 13.19 8.92
CA HIS A 200 21.63 14.44 9.66
C HIS A 200 21.56 14.28 11.19
N ASN A 201 21.55 13.04 11.72
CA ASN A 201 21.49 12.81 13.17
C ASN A 201 22.59 11.81 13.63
N PRO A 202 23.87 12.25 13.61
CA PRO A 202 25.03 11.41 13.96
C PRO A 202 25.11 11.00 15.43
N ALA A 203 24.20 11.51 16.30
CA ALA A 203 24.16 11.17 17.73
C ALA A 203 23.77 9.70 18.02
N SER A 204 23.42 8.91 17.01
CA SER A 204 23.10 7.48 17.14
C SER A 204 24.29 6.54 16.85
N LEU A 205 25.50 7.07 16.67
CA LEU A 205 26.74 6.31 16.43
C LEU A 205 27.59 6.07 17.70
N ARG A 206 26.97 6.04 18.89
CA ARG A 206 27.65 5.64 20.13
C ARG A 206 26.79 4.65 20.92
#